data_AF-A0A2U3RSS5-F1
#
_entry.id   AF-A0A2U3RSS5-F1
#
_cell.length_a   1.000
_cell.length_b   1.000
_cell.length_c   1.000
_cell.angle_alpha   90.00
_cell.angle_beta   90.00
_cell.angle_gamma   90.00
#
_symmetry.space_group_name_H-M   'P 1'
#
loop_
_entity.id
_entity.type
_entity.pdbx_description
1 polymer ?
#
loop_
_entity_poly.entity_id
_entity_poly.type
_entity_poly.pdbx_seq_one_letter_code
_entity_poly.pdbx_strand_id
1 'polypeptide(L)' 'MKIDVKKFYDVLHKMLNKYGLNIDEAKSQMIKSGRDHAANLAKQSKKIASYNFLGFTCYCGKSKRLKFHDKIKRCKANR' A
#
# COMPACT_ATOMS: atom_id res chain seq x y z
N MET A 1 7.01 -10.56 -9.90
CA MET A 1 6.42 -9.62 -8.92
C MET A 1 4.94 -9.31 -9.13
N LYS A 2 4.47 -8.68 -10.23
CA LYS A 2 3.01 -8.44 -10.45
C LYS A 2 2.18 -9.73 -10.48
N ILE A 3 2.77 -10.79 -11.03
CA ILE A 3 2.15 -12.12 -11.12
C ILE A 3 1.99 -12.72 -9.71
N ASP A 4 2.95 -12.50 -8.82
CA ASP A 4 2.97 -13.07 -7.47
C ASP A 4 1.91 -12.42 -6.58
N VAL A 5 1.74 -11.09 -6.68
CA VAL A 5 0.70 -10.36 -5.93
C VAL A 5 -0.71 -10.79 -6.35
N LYS A 6 -0.95 -10.97 -7.65
CA LYS A 6 -2.25 -11.47 -8.16
C LYS A 6 -2.54 -12.88 -7.66
N LYS A 7 -1.58 -13.80 -7.81
CA LYS A 7 -1.70 -15.17 -7.30
C LYS A 7 -1.97 -15.19 -5.80
N PHE A 8 -1.28 -14.36 -5.02
CA PHE A 8 -1.51 -14.24 -3.60
C PHE A 8 -2.95 -13.80 -3.28
N TYR A 9 -3.45 -12.78 -3.99
CA TYR A 9 -4.81 -12.29 -3.81
C TYR A 9 -5.86 -13.35 -4.17
N ASP A 10 -5.65 -14.09 -5.26
CA ASP A 10 -6.56 -15.18 -5.68
C ASP A 10 -6.59 -16.32 -4.66
N VAL A 11 -5.42 -16.71 -4.12
CA VAL A 11 -5.32 -17.74 -3.07
C VAL A 11 -6.01 -17.27 -1.78
N LEU A 12 -5.81 -16.02 -1.40
CA LEU A 12 -6.37 -15.44 -0.19
C LEU A 12 -7.90 -15.41 -0.24
N HIS A 13 -8.48 -15.04 -1.38
CA HIS A 13 -9.93 -15.14 -1.62
C HIS A 13 -10.45 -16.57 -1.45
N LYS A 14 -9.78 -17.56 -2.07
CA LYS A 14 -10.16 -18.98 -1.95
C LYS A 14 -10.11 -19.48 -0.50
N MET A 15 -9.09 -19.06 0.25
CA MET A 15 -8.93 -19.43 1.65
C MET A 15 -10.05 -18.86 2.53
N LEU A 16 -10.40 -17.59 2.36
CA LEU A 16 -11.46 -16.96 3.15
C LEU A 16 -12.84 -17.54 2.84
N ASN A 17 -13.11 -17.84 1.57
CA ASN A 17 -14.37 -18.49 1.16
C ASN A 17 -14.56 -19.86 1.84
N LYS A 18 -13.48 -20.59 2.15
CA LYS A 18 -13.56 -21.86 2.90
C LYS A 18 -14.18 -21.68 4.30
N TYR A 19 -14.05 -20.49 4.88
CA TYR A 19 -14.62 -20.13 6.18
C TYR A 19 -15.91 -19.30 6.06
N GLY A 20 -16.49 -19.19 4.86
CA GLY A 20 -17.69 -18.40 4.61
C GLY A 20 -17.48 -16.88 4.67
N LEU A 21 -16.23 -16.42 4.57
CA LEU A 21 -15.88 -15.01 4.58
C LEU A 21 -15.61 -14.51 3.16
N ASN A 22 -16.19 -13.36 2.80
CA ASN A 22 -15.93 -12.69 1.53
C ASN A 22 -15.16 -11.39 1.74
N ILE A 23 -14.33 -11.02 0.76
CA ILE A 23 -13.58 -9.77 0.78
C ILE A 23 -14.40 -8.65 0.13
N ASP A 24 -14.42 -7.50 0.79
CA ASP A 24 -14.96 -6.26 0.25
C ASP A 24 -13.98 -5.65 -0.77
N GLU A 25 -14.39 -5.56 -2.04
CA GLU A 25 -13.59 -5.01 -3.14
C GLU A 25 -13.32 -3.51 -2.99
N ALA A 26 -14.20 -2.75 -2.33
CA ALA A 26 -14.00 -1.32 -2.12
C ALA A 26 -12.90 -1.04 -1.09
N LYS A 27 -12.71 -1.95 -0.14
CA LYS A 27 -11.69 -1.83 0.93
C LYS A 27 -10.38 -2.52 0.58
N SER A 28 -10.38 -3.42 -0.40
CA SER A 28 -9.24 -4.28 -0.72
C SER A 28 -8.66 -3.94 -2.07
N GLN A 29 -7.46 -3.35 -2.06
CA GLN A 29 -6.79 -2.89 -3.27
C GLN A 29 -5.32 -3.29 -3.29
N MET A 30 -4.81 -3.62 -4.48
CA MET A 30 -3.38 -3.80 -4.70
C MET A 30 -2.70 -2.45 -4.86
N ILE A 31 -1.90 -2.07 -3.88
CA ILE A 31 -1.17 -0.80 -3.88
C ILE A 31 0.28 -1.08 -4.25
N LYS A 32 0.78 -0.39 -5.27
CA LYS A 32 2.22 -0.41 -5.56
C LYS A 32 2.93 0.56 -4.62
N SER A 33 3.68 0.01 -3.68
CA SER A 33 4.60 0.74 -2.82
C SER A 33 6.06 0.56 -3.31
N GLY A 34 6.98 1.28 -2.67
CA GLY A 34 8.41 1.07 -2.85
C GLY A 34 9.17 2.23 -3.51
N ARG A 35 10.49 2.22 -3.26
CA ARG A 35 11.44 3.28 -3.60
C ARG A 35 11.47 3.61 -5.09
N ASP A 36 11.58 2.60 -5.94
CA ASP A 36 11.75 2.78 -7.39
C ASP A 36 10.47 3.29 -8.05
N HIS A 37 9.32 2.79 -7.60
CA HIS A 37 8.03 3.26 -8.07
C HIS A 37 7.80 4.73 -7.67
N ALA A 38 8.15 5.09 -6.43
CA ALA A 38 8.07 6.47 -5.96
C ALA A 38 9.02 7.40 -6.74
N ALA A 39 10.24 6.94 -7.05
CA ALA A 39 11.19 7.70 -7.85
C ALA A 39 10.68 7.95 -9.28
N ASN A 40 10.08 6.94 -9.92
CA ASN A 40 9.51 7.07 -11.26
C ASN A 40 8.29 8.01 -11.30
N LEU A 41 7.39 7.91 -10.32
CA LEU A 41 6.24 8.82 -10.23
C LEU A 41 6.65 10.26 -9.96
N ALA A 42 7.69 10.47 -9.14
CA ALA A 42 8.17 11.81 -8.86
C ALA A 42 8.83 12.49 -10.06
N LYS A 43 9.41 11.73 -11.01
CA LYS A 43 9.85 12.26 -12.31
C LYS A 43 8.66 12.76 -13.13
N GLN A 44 7.48 12.18 -12.93
CA GLN A 44 6.23 12.58 -13.56
C GLN A 44 5.45 13.61 -12.71
N SER A 45 6.06 14.20 -11.69
CA SER A 45 5.42 15.11 -10.72
C SER A 45 4.20 14.52 -10.00
N LYS A 46 4.06 13.20 -9.97
CA LYS A 46 3.00 12.47 -9.28
C LYS A 46 3.50 11.92 -7.95
N LYS A 47 2.59 11.84 -6.97
CA LYS A 47 2.84 11.19 -5.68
C LYS A 47 2.40 9.73 -5.74
N ILE A 48 3.11 8.87 -5.01
CA ILE A 48 2.68 7.49 -4.81
C ILE A 48 1.44 7.46 -3.92
N ALA A 49 0.61 6.43 -4.07
CA ALA A 49 -0.54 6.22 -3.19
C ALA A 49 -0.09 5.94 -1.75
N SER A 50 -0.75 6.59 -0.79
CA SER A 50 -0.64 6.31 0.65
C SER A 50 -1.76 5.39 1.10
N TYR A 51 -1.53 4.60 2.14
CA TYR A 51 -2.55 3.73 2.72
C TYR A 51 -2.53 3.77 4.24
N ASN A 52 -3.68 3.52 4.84
CA ASN A 52 -3.83 3.45 6.29
C ASN A 52 -3.80 2.00 6.75
N PHE A 53 -3.01 1.71 7.78
CA PHE A 53 -2.93 0.39 8.39
C PHE A 53 -2.83 0.56 9.92
N LEU A 54 -3.77 -0.05 10.64
CA LEU A 54 -3.76 -0.15 12.11
C LEU A 54 -3.55 1.20 12.85
N GLY A 55 -4.16 2.28 12.36
CA GLY A 55 -4.01 3.63 12.96
C GLY A 55 -2.75 4.38 12.53
N PHE A 56 -2.02 3.87 11.54
CA PHE A 56 -0.90 4.55 10.91
C PHE A 56 -1.19 4.85 9.45
N THR A 57 -0.69 5.97 8.95
CA THR A 57 -0.62 6.28 7.53
C THR A 57 0.77 5.95 7.02
N CYS A 58 0.85 4.95 6.14
CA CYS A 58 2.05 4.55 5.43
C CYS A 58 2.12 5.31 4.10
N TYR A 59 3.23 6.00 3.86
CA TYR A 59 3.45 6.79 2.65
C TYR A 59 4.93 6.76 2.25
N CYS A 60 5.23 6.76 0.95
CA CYS A 60 6.61 6.89 0.49
C CYS A 60 6.92 8.38 0.28
N GLY A 61 8.02 8.85 0.88
CA GLY A 61 8.42 10.25 0.80
C GLY A 61 9.91 10.42 0.57
N LYS A 62 10.30 11.54 -0.06
CA LYS A 62 11.71 11.93 -0.15
C LYS A 62 12.25 12.28 1.24
N SER A 63 13.42 11.77 1.56
CA SER A 63 14.22 12.21 2.71
C SER A 63 14.95 13.51 2.39
N LYS A 64 15.47 14.18 3.42
CA LYS A 64 16.35 15.35 3.26
C LYS A 64 17.59 15.03 2.41
N ARG A 65 18.03 13.77 2.42
CA ARG A 65 19.13 13.24 1.58
C ARG A 65 18.68 12.84 0.16
N LEU A 66 17.56 13.34 -0.34
CA LEU A 66 16.99 13.08 -1.69
C LEU A 66 16.65 11.61 -2.02
N LYS A 67 16.84 10.67 -1.09
CA LYS A 67 16.46 9.26 -1.24
C LYS A 67 14.99 9.06 -0.85
N PHE A 68 14.26 8.22 -1.58
CA PHE A 68 12.91 7.81 -1.21
C PHE A 68 12.95 6.69 -0.17
N HIS A 69 12.09 6.83 0.83
CA HIS A 69 11.90 5.84 1.88
C HIS A 69 10.42 5.77 2.24
N ASP A 70 9.96 4.58 2.62
CA ASP A 70 8.67 4.41 3.25
C ASP A 70 8.70 5.02 4.65
N LYS A 71 7.70 5.84 4.93
CA LYS A 71 7.53 6.58 6.17
C LYS A 71 6.18 6.20 6.77
N ILE A 72 6.17 6.14 8.09
CA ILE A 72 4.98 5.85 8.87
C ILE A 72 4.66 7.11 9.68
N LYS A 73 3.41 7.58 9.59
CA LYS A 73 2.89 8.66 10.42
C LYS A 73 1.77 8.11 11.29
N ARG A 74 1.80 8.40 12.58
CA ARG A 74 0.65 8.12 13.46
C ARG A 74 -0.54 8.98 13.03
N CYS A 75 -1.72 8.37 12.94
CA CYS A 75 -2.95 9.15 12.89
C CYS A 75 -3.03 9.96 14.18
N LYS A 76 -3.37 11.26 14.09
CA LYS A 76 -3.66 12.04 15.30
C LYS A 76 -4.88 11.39 15.94
N ALA A 77 -4.80 11.07 17.23
CA ALA A 77 -5.99 10.76 18.00
C ALA A 77 -6.92 11.98 17.92
N ASN A 78 -8.18 11.79 17.53
CA ASN A 78 -9.21 12.80 17.78
C ASN A 78 -9.26 12.95 19.30
N ARG A 79 -8.76 14.09 19.78
CA ARG A 79 -8.78 14.48 21.18
C ARG A 79 -9.88 15.52 21.34
#